data_AF-A0A936N6B2-F1
#
_entry.id   AF-A0A936N6B2-F1
#
_cell.length_a   1.000
_cell.length_b   1.000
_cell.length_c   1.000
_cell.angle_alpha   90.00
_cell.angle_beta   90.00
_cell.angle_gamma   90.00
#
_symmetry.space_group_name_H-M   'P 1'
#
loop_
_entity.id
_entity.type
_entity.pdbx_description
1 polymer ?
#
loop_
_entity_poly.entity_id
_entity_poly.type
_entity_poly.pdbx_seq_one_letter_code
_entity_poly.pdbx_strand_id
1 'polypeptide(L)'
;MRRLFRMGGIIVYFIAMVSVISFYGDLNEVRYFIIASLIIVSLGIVDDIIGVNWDKKFLFQSIAAIFIIYFLSPFFNSLLLFGITISYPINYFILFILIIGGINSINLMDGLDGLVSGFRCSF
;
A
#
# COMPACT_ATOMS: atom_id res chain seq x y z
N MET A 1 20.18 -17.12 9.51
CA MET A 1 19.75 -15.74 9.16
C MET A 1 18.54 -15.38 9.99
N ARG A 2 18.68 -14.50 10.99
CA ARG A 2 17.49 -13.94 11.65
C ARG A 2 16.82 -13.03 10.62
N ARG A 3 15.68 -13.45 10.07
CA ARG A 3 14.74 -12.50 9.45
C ARG A 3 14.43 -11.52 10.57
N LEU A 4 14.99 -10.31 10.51
CA LEU A 4 14.48 -9.22 11.32
C LEU A 4 13.02 -9.15 10.92
N PHE A 5 12.13 -9.58 11.81
CA PHE A 5 10.71 -9.40 11.61
C PHE A 5 10.52 -7.92 11.24
N ARG A 6 9.88 -7.61 10.11
CA ARG A 6 9.48 -6.24 9.73
C ARG A 6 8.36 -5.72 10.65
N MET A 7 8.44 -6.02 11.96
CA MET A 7 7.59 -5.51 13.03
C MET A 7 7.57 -3.98 13.07
N GLY A 8 8.60 -3.31 12.55
CA GLY A 8 8.61 -1.86 12.38
C GLY A 8 7.43 -1.36 11.55
N GLY A 9 7.13 -2.02 10.42
CA GLY A 9 5.99 -1.64 9.56
C GLY A 9 4.65 -1.82 10.27
N ILE A 10 4.51 -2.88 11.08
CA ILE A 10 3.31 -3.15 11.88
C ILE A 10 3.13 -2.06 12.94
N ILE A 11 4.20 -1.68 13.64
CA ILE A 11 4.17 -0.61 14.66
C ILE A 11 3.77 0.73 14.02
N VAL A 12 4.39 1.09 12.89
CA VAL A 12 4.06 2.31 12.15
C VAL A 12 2.59 2.30 11.72
N TYR A 13 2.08 1.16 11.25
CA TYR A 13 0.66 1.01 10.92
C TYR A 13 -0.26 1.23 12.12
N PHE A 14 0.02 0.62 13.28
CA PHE A 14 -0.82 0.81 14.46
C PHE A 14 -0.81 2.26 14.94
N ILE A 15 0.34 2.93 14.92
CA ILE A 15 0.44 4.36 15.28
C ILE A 15 -0.39 5.20 14.31
N ALA A 16 -0.29 4.95 13.00
CA ALA A 16 -1.08 5.65 11.99
C ALA A 16 -2.59 5.36 12.11
N MET A 17 -2.96 4.15 12.50
CA MET A 17 -4.35 3.77 12.67
C MET A 17 -4.97 4.46 13.90
N VAL A 18 -4.24 4.52 15.01
CA VAL A 18 -4.66 5.24 16.22
C VAL A 18 -4.81 6.73 15.92
N SER A 19 -3.90 7.33 15.15
CA SER A 19 -4.03 8.74 14.76
C SER A 19 -5.27 8.96 13.88
N VAL A 20 -5.49 8.15 12.84
CA VAL A 20 -6.68 8.27 11.98
C VAL A 20 -7.97 8.18 12.81
N ILE A 21 -8.09 7.19 13.70
CA ILE A 21 -9.27 7.04 14.57
C ILE A 21 -9.45 8.22 15.51
N SER A 22 -8.36 8.83 16.00
CA SER A 22 -8.42 9.93 16.97
C SER A 22 -8.75 11.28 16.33
N PHE A 23 -8.34 11.50 15.07
CA PHE A 23 -8.51 12.77 14.36
C PHE A 23 -9.79 12.83 13.51
N TYR A 24 -10.33 11.68 13.06
CA TYR A 24 -11.57 11.66 12.29
C TYR A 24 -12.80 11.57 13.20
N GLY A 25 -13.74 12.51 13.04
CA GLY A 25 -14.99 12.55 13.81
C GLY A 25 -16.02 11.49 13.37
N ASP A 26 -16.00 11.06 12.10
CA ASP A 26 -16.84 9.98 11.58
C ASP A 26 -15.98 8.92 10.88
N LEU A 27 -15.97 7.71 11.44
CA LEU A 27 -15.23 6.57 10.88
C LEU A 27 -15.80 6.10 9.53
N ASN A 28 -17.04 6.46 9.20
CA ASN A 28 -17.63 6.12 7.90
C ASN A 28 -16.92 6.80 6.74
N GLU A 29 -16.35 8.00 6.95
CA GLU A 29 -15.61 8.73 5.91
C GLU A 29 -14.32 8.00 5.53
N VAL A 30 -13.66 7.37 6.51
CA VAL A 30 -12.38 6.65 6.33
C VAL A 30 -12.55 5.13 6.20
N ARG A 31 -13.79 4.61 6.16
CA ARG A 31 -14.06 3.15 6.16
C ARG A 31 -13.31 2.41 5.06
N TYR A 32 -13.27 2.97 3.86
CA TYR A 32 -12.65 2.36 2.70
C TYR A 32 -11.12 2.40 2.80
N PHE A 33 -10.58 3.48 3.36
CA PHE A 33 -9.15 3.58 3.68
C PHE A 33 -8.75 2.51 4.70
N ILE A 34 -9.52 2.34 5.78
CA ILE A 34 -9.29 1.35 6.84
C ILE A 34 -9.30 -0.08 6.27
N ILE A 35 -10.30 -0.40 5.44
CA ILE A 35 -10.40 -1.73 4.82
C ILE A 35 -9.20 -1.98 3.91
N ALA A 36 -8.84 -1.01 3.05
CA ALA A 36 -7.70 -1.15 2.16
C ALA A 36 -6.38 -1.31 2.92
N SER A 37 -6.16 -0.51 3.96
CA SER A 37 -4.92 -0.55 4.75
C SER A 37 -4.80 -1.88 5.49
N LEU A 38 -5.90 -2.42 6.00
CA LEU A 38 -5.93 -3.73 6.66
C LEU A 38 -5.58 -4.85 5.68
N ILE A 39 -6.09 -4.80 4.45
CA ILE A 39 -5.75 -5.78 3.39
C ILE A 39 -4.25 -5.74 3.10
N ILE A 40 -3.66 -4.55 2.88
CA ILE A 40 -2.23 -4.40 2.55
C ILE A 40 -1.34 -4.87 3.69
N VAL A 41 -1.64 -4.47 4.93
CA VAL A 41 -0.85 -4.88 6.10
C VAL A 41 -0.96 -6.38 6.34
N SER A 42 -2.16 -6.94 6.22
CA SER A 42 -2.36 -8.38 6.36
C SER A 42 -1.60 -9.16 5.28
N LEU A 43 -1.65 -8.70 4.03
CA LEU A 43 -0.88 -9.28 2.93
C LEU A 43 0.62 -9.21 3.22
N GLY A 44 1.12 -8.08 3.70
CA GLY A 44 2.52 -7.90 4.07
C GLY A 44 2.97 -8.85 5.19
N ILE A 45 2.15 -9.01 6.23
CA ILE A 45 2.42 -9.95 7.33
C ILE A 45 2.47 -11.38 6.80
N VAL A 46 1.48 -11.80 5.99
CA VAL A 46 1.45 -13.17 5.44
C VAL A 46 2.63 -13.41 4.51
N ASP A 47 3.02 -12.41 3.73
CA ASP A 47 4.20 -12.47 2.86
C ASP A 47 5.51 -12.63 3.63
N ASP A 48 5.71 -11.86 4.70
CA ASP A 48 6.92 -11.95 5.52
C ASP A 48 7.07 -13.33 6.21
N ILE A 49 5.94 -13.94 6.61
CA ILE A 49 5.92 -15.24 7.31
C ILE A 49 6.13 -16.39 6.31
N ILE A 50 5.25 -16.50 5.31
CA ILE A 50 5.13 -17.70 4.47
C ILE A 50 5.71 -17.49 3.07
N GLY A 51 5.82 -16.24 2.60
CA GLY A 51 6.14 -15.90 1.23
C GLY A 51 4.94 -16.15 0.32
N VAL A 52 4.31 -15.07 -0.15
CA VAL A 52 3.13 -15.15 -1.02
C VAL A 52 3.56 -15.08 -2.48
N ASN A 53 2.96 -15.92 -3.32
CA ASN A 53 3.18 -15.88 -4.77
C ASN A 53 2.74 -14.53 -5.37
N TRP A 54 3.39 -14.14 -6.46
CA TRP A 54 3.21 -12.83 -7.09
C TRP A 54 1.77 -12.61 -7.61
N ASP A 55 1.09 -13.65 -8.06
CA ASP A 55 -0.29 -13.64 -8.56
C ASP A 55 -1.28 -13.28 -7.44
N LYS A 56 -1.14 -13.91 -6.27
CA LYS A 56 -1.96 -13.62 -5.09
C LYS A 56 -1.67 -12.23 -4.54
N LYS A 57 -0.39 -11.81 -4.50
CA LYS A 57 -0.01 -10.45 -4.11
C LYS A 57 -0.71 -9.41 -4.96
N PHE A 58 -0.63 -9.58 -6.28
CA PHE A 58 -1.25 -8.65 -7.22
C PHE A 58 -2.77 -8.61 -7.06
N LEU A 59 -3.42 -9.75 -6.82
CA LEU A 59 -4.87 -9.82 -6.58
C LEU A 59 -5.30 -9.03 -5.33
N PHE A 60 -4.64 -9.25 -4.19
CA PHE A 60 -4.99 -8.53 -2.95
C PHE A 60 -4.64 -7.04 -3.02
N GLN A 61 -3.53 -6.68 -3.67
CA GLN A 61 -3.18 -5.28 -3.93
C GLN A 61 -4.20 -4.60 -4.85
N SER A 62 -4.71 -5.32 -5.86
CA SER A 62 -5.77 -4.82 -6.74
C SER A 62 -7.07 -4.54 -5.98
N ILE A 63 -7.47 -5.46 -5.09
CA ILE A 63 -8.66 -5.27 -4.25
C ILE A 63 -8.47 -4.05 -3.33
N ALA A 64 -7.32 -3.93 -2.67
CA ALA A 64 -7.01 -2.77 -1.84
C ALA A 64 -6.99 -1.46 -2.63
N ALA A 65 -6.43 -1.46 -3.85
CA ALA A 65 -6.40 -0.29 -4.72
C ALA A 65 -7.81 0.17 -5.10
N ILE A 66 -8.74 -0.75 -5.35
CA ILE A 66 -10.15 -0.43 -5.62
C ILE A 66 -10.79 0.26 -4.40
N PHE A 67 -10.56 -0.22 -3.19
CA PHE A 67 -11.06 0.43 -1.98
C PHE A 67 -10.46 1.83 -1.78
N ILE A 68 -9.15 2.00 -2.02
CA ILE A 68 -8.51 3.33 -1.99
C ILE A 68 -9.12 4.25 -3.04
N ILE A 69 -9.41 3.76 -4.23
CA ILE A 69 -10.07 4.54 -5.28
C ILE A 69 -11.46 5.01 -4.83
N TYR A 70 -12.26 4.14 -4.21
CA TYR A 70 -13.55 4.54 -3.65
C TYR A 70 -13.42 5.59 -2.55
N PHE A 71 -12.38 5.49 -1.71
CA PHE A 71 -12.07 6.50 -0.71
C PHE A 71 -11.71 7.85 -1.36
N LEU A 72 -10.91 7.86 -2.43
CA LEU A 72 -10.49 9.09 -3.11
C LEU A 72 -11.56 9.68 -4.02
N SER A 73 -12.51 8.89 -4.51
CA SER A 73 -13.47 9.29 -5.54
C SER A 73 -14.21 10.61 -5.27
N PRO A 74 -14.68 10.90 -4.04
CA PRO A 74 -15.33 12.18 -3.74
C PRO A 74 -14.41 13.41 -3.89
N PHE A 75 -13.10 13.21 -3.77
CA PHE A 75 -12.07 14.26 -3.82
C PHE A 75 -11.31 14.28 -5.16
N PHE A 76 -11.55 13.30 -6.04
CA PHE A 76 -10.75 13.05 -7.24
C PHE A 76 -11.58 13.18 -8.52
N ASN A 77 -11.59 14.38 -9.09
CA ASN A 77 -12.38 14.69 -10.29
C ASN A 77 -11.62 14.54 -11.61
N SER A 78 -10.34 14.93 -11.64
CA SER A 78 -9.51 14.90 -12.85
C SER A 78 -8.05 14.71 -12.49
N LEU A 79 -7.30 14.04 -13.37
CA LEU A 79 -5.85 13.85 -13.21
C LEU A 79 -5.11 14.72 -14.22
N LEU A 80 -4.26 15.62 -13.76
CA LEU A 80 -3.41 16.43 -14.63
C LEU A 80 -2.06 15.73 -14.82
N LEU A 81 -1.74 15.32 -16.05
CA LEU A 81 -0.48 14.66 -16.38
C LEU A 81 0.17 15.37 -17.57
N PHE A 82 1.41 15.85 -17.40
CA PHE A 82 2.17 16.55 -18.46
C PHE A 82 1.39 17.73 -19.11
N GLY A 83 0.57 18.43 -18.34
CA GLY A 83 -0.26 19.55 -18.84
C GLY A 83 -1.59 19.14 -19.48
N ILE A 84 -1.88 17.84 -19.57
CA ILE A 84 -3.14 17.30 -20.11
C ILE A 84 -4.06 16.91 -18.96
N THR A 85 -5.30 17.39 -18.98
CA THR A 85 -6.35 16.96 -18.05
C THR A 85 -6.99 15.66 -18.53
N ILE A 86 -6.80 14.60 -17.76
CA ILE A 86 -7.39 13.29 -17.99
C ILE A 86 -8.65 13.17 -17.12
N SER A 87 -9.76 12.85 -17.76
CA SER A 87 -11.08 12.72 -17.13
C SER A 87 -11.50 11.26 -16.98
N TYR A 88 -12.64 11.04 -16.33
CA TYR A 88 -13.29 9.74 -16.22
C TYR A 88 -13.51 9.10 -17.61
N PRO A 89 -13.26 7.78 -17.78
CA PRO A 89 -12.84 6.78 -16.78
C PRO A 89 -11.31 6.57 -16.69
N ILE A 90 -10.54 7.19 -17.59
CA ILE A 90 -9.11 6.90 -17.78
C ILE A 90 -8.29 7.35 -16.57
N ASN A 91 -8.67 8.45 -15.92
CA ASN A 91 -8.02 8.93 -14.70
C ASN A 91 -8.00 7.87 -13.57
N TYR A 92 -9.10 7.16 -13.37
CA TYR A 92 -9.20 6.11 -12.35
C TYR A 92 -8.39 4.86 -12.70
N PHE A 93 -8.31 4.50 -13.99
CA PHE A 93 -7.45 3.42 -14.44
C PHE A 93 -5.97 3.74 -14.22
N ILE A 94 -5.55 4.97 -14.51
CA ILE A 94 -4.18 5.43 -14.23
C ILE A 94 -3.93 5.44 -12.73
N LEU A 95 -4.87 5.93 -11.92
CA LEU A 95 -4.77 5.93 -10.46
C LEU A 95 -4.60 4.52 -9.90
N PHE A 96 -5.34 3.54 -10.43
CA PHE A 96 -5.20 2.13 -10.07
C PHE A 96 -3.78 1.60 -10.33
N ILE A 97 -3.23 1.86 -11.52
CA ILE A 97 -1.86 1.47 -11.87
C ILE A 97 -0.85 2.15 -10.95
N LEU A 98 -1.02 3.44 -10.65
CA LEU A 98 -0.11 4.18 -9.77
C LEU A 98 -0.11 3.62 -8.35
N ILE A 99 -1.28 3.25 -7.80
CA ILE A 99 -1.37 2.66 -6.47
C ILE A 99 -0.64 1.31 -6.42
N ILE A 100 -0.94 0.40 -7.35
CA ILE A 100 -0.29 -0.92 -7.37
C ILE A 100 1.21 -0.80 -7.66
N GLY A 101 1.57 0.06 -8.61
CA GLY A 101 2.96 0.36 -8.94
C GLY A 101 3.74 0.91 -7.74
N GLY A 102 3.14 1.82 -6.96
CA GLY A 102 3.72 2.36 -5.74
C GLY A 102 3.90 1.31 -4.64
N ILE A 103 2.92 0.43 -4.44
CA ILE A 103 3.04 -0.65 -3.44
C ILE A 103 4.16 -1.63 -3.84
N ASN A 104 4.21 -2.01 -5.12
CA ASN A 104 5.22 -2.94 -5.62
C ASN A 104 6.63 -2.32 -5.61
N SER A 105 6.76 -1.01 -5.93
CA SER A 105 8.05 -0.32 -5.90
C SER A 105 8.64 -0.25 -4.49
N ILE A 106 7.84 0.08 -3.48
CA ILE A 106 8.28 0.07 -2.07
C ILE A 106 8.72 -1.33 -1.65
N ASN A 107 7.93 -2.36 -1.97
CA ASN A 107 8.30 -3.75 -1.67
C ASN A 107 9.60 -4.19 -2.36
N LEU A 108 9.87 -3.71 -3.58
CA LEU A 108 11.11 -3.99 -4.31
C LEU A 108 12.31 -3.28 -3.67
N MET A 109 12.16 -2.02 -3.26
CA MET A 109 13.21 -1.25 -2.58
C MET A 109 13.64 -1.92 -1.27
N ASP A 110 12.68 -2.34 -0.44
CA ASP A 110 12.96 -3.04 0.81
C ASP A 110 13.69 -4.37 0.57
N GLY A 111 13.35 -5.09 -0.51
CA GLY A 111 14.04 -6.31 -0.91
C GLY A 111 15.50 -6.08 -1.31
N LEU A 112 15.79 -4.95 -1.99
CA LEU A 112 17.15 -4.56 -2.35
C LEU A 112 17.98 -4.14 -1.13
N ASP A 113 17.42 -3.36 -0.20
CA ASP A 113 18.11 -2.95 1.04
C ASP A 113 18.42 -4.15 1.95
N GLY A 114 17.52 -5.13 2.01
CA GLY A 114 17.76 -6.42 2.67
C GLY A 114 18.89 -7.23 2.03
N LEU A 115 19.04 -7.15 0.71
CA LEU A 115 20.13 -7.80 -0.01
C LEU A 115 21.48 -7.12 0.27
N VAL A 116 21.54 -5.78 0.19
CA VAL A 116 22.75 -4.98 0.39
C VAL A 116 23.26 -5.05 1.84
N SER A 117 22.38 -5.04 2.82
CA SER A 117 22.75 -5.22 4.24
C SER A 117 23.36 -6.59 4.53
N GLY A 118 22.91 -7.66 3.84
CA GLY A 118 23.49 -9.00 3.94
C GLY A 118 24.94 -9.09 3.46
N PHE A 119 25.31 -8.34 2.41
CA PHE A 119 26.69 -8.27 1.93
C PHE A 119 27.63 -7.53 2.89
N ARG A 120 27.14 -6.52 3.63
CA ARG A 120 27.98 -5.72 4.53
C ARG A 120 28.38 -6.44 5.83
N CYS A 121 27.68 -7.51 6.21
CA CYS A 121 27.98 -8.27 7.43
C CYS A 121 28.95 -9.45 7.21
N SER A 122 29.54 -9.56 6.01
CA SER A 122 30.45 -10.67 5.62
C SER A 122 31.92 -10.26 5.46
N PHE A 123 32.35 -9.15 6.06
CA PHE A 123 33.76 -8.74 6.15
C PHE A 123 34.16 -8.51 7.60
#